data_AF-A0A6B3EPB4-F1
#
_entry.id   AF-A0A6B3EPB4-F1
#
_cell.length_a   1.000
_cell.length_b   1.000
_cell.length_c   1.000
_cell.angle_alpha   90.00
_cell.angle_beta   90.00
_cell.angle_gamma   90.00
#
_symmetry.space_group_name_H-M   'P 1'
#
loop_
_entity.id
_entity.type
_entity.pdbx_description
1 polymer ?
#
loop_
_entity_poly.entity_id
_entity_poly.type
_entity_poly.pdbx_seq_one_letter_code
_entity_poly.pdbx_strand_id
1 'polypeptide(L)'
;GESGCGKTTLARSLLGLVQPTEGRITFAGEPISYGSRALRAYRKRAQLVLQDPSGSLNPRHTVYDAVAEGLRIHRTPGDERAAVARAL
;
A
#
# COMPACT_ATOMS: atom_id res chain seq x y z
N GLY A 1 20.44 -1.76 -6.75
CA GLY A 1 20.51 -1.63 -8.21
C GLY A 1 20.58 -0.17 -8.60
N GLU A 2 21.25 0.13 -9.71
CA GLU A 2 21.47 1.49 -10.24
C GLU A 2 20.18 2.25 -10.54
N SER A 3 20.27 3.57 -10.72
CA SER A 3 19.13 4.36 -11.18
C SER A 3 18.60 3.81 -12.50
N GLY A 4 17.28 3.71 -12.65
CA GLY A 4 16.67 3.18 -13.87
C GLY A 4 16.62 1.65 -14.02
N CYS A 5 17.22 0.86 -13.13
CA CYS A 5 17.25 -0.61 -13.26
C CYS A 5 15.90 -1.33 -12.99
N GLY A 6 14.78 -0.60 -12.95
CA GLY A 6 13.43 -1.20 -12.83
C GLY A 6 12.91 -1.47 -11.42
N LYS A 7 13.60 -1.08 -10.35
CA LYS A 7 13.16 -1.29 -8.95
C LYS A 7 11.73 -0.78 -8.69
N THR A 8 11.43 0.44 -9.13
CA THR A 8 10.12 1.07 -8.94
C THR A 8 9.03 0.33 -9.72
N THR A 9 9.34 -0.13 -10.93
CA THR A 9 8.43 -0.95 -11.73
C THR A 9 8.13 -2.27 -11.02
N LEU A 10 9.16 -2.96 -10.53
CA LEU A 10 9.00 -4.21 -9.78
C LEU A 10 8.15 -4.00 -8.51
N ALA A 11 8.44 -2.97 -7.70
CA ALA A 11 7.66 -2.66 -6.51
C ALA A 11 6.19 -2.37 -6.82
N ARG A 12 5.92 -1.62 -7.90
CA ARG A 12 4.54 -1.36 -8.38
C ARG A 12 3.86 -2.64 -8.85
N SER A 13 4.58 -3.53 -9.53
CA SER A 13 4.03 -4.83 -9.94
C SER A 13 3.67 -5.69 -8.74
N LEU A 14 4.53 -5.75 -7.70
CA LEU A 14 4.26 -6.48 -6.47
C LEU A 14 2.98 -6.00 -5.75
N LEU A 15 2.62 -4.72 -5.84
CA LEU A 15 1.37 -4.17 -5.30
C LEU A 15 0.16 -4.30 -6.24
N GLY A 16 0.35 -4.91 -7.41
CA GLY A 16 -0.65 -4.97 -8.48
C GLY A 16 -1.04 -3.60 -9.03
N LEU A 17 -0.16 -2.59 -8.96
CA LEU A 17 -0.33 -1.29 -9.61
C LEU A 17 0.06 -1.34 -11.09
N VAL A 18 0.94 -2.28 -11.43
CA VAL A 18 1.32 -2.62 -12.80
C VAL A 18 1.12 -4.13 -12.95
N GLN A 19 0.42 -4.57 -14.00
CA GLN A 19 0.33 -5.98 -14.30
C GLN A 19 1.58 -6.39 -15.08
N PRO A 20 2.29 -7.47 -14.69
CA PRO A 20 3.41 -7.96 -15.47
C PRO A 20 2.89 -8.48 -16.82
N THR A 21 3.66 -8.25 -17.87
CA THR A 21 3.34 -8.74 -19.22
C THR A 21 3.22 -10.26 -19.25
N GLU A 22 4.09 -10.95 -18.49
CA GLU A 22 4.12 -12.41 -18.39
C GLU A 22 4.43 -12.86 -16.96
N GLY A 23 4.14 -14.14 -16.69
CA GLY A 23 4.32 -14.74 -15.36
C GLY A 23 3.20 -14.41 -14.39
N ARG A 24 3.43 -14.70 -13.11
CA ARG A 24 2.44 -14.43 -12.04
C ARG A 24 3.14 -13.99 -10.77
N ILE A 25 2.45 -13.17 -10.00
CA ILE A 25 2.89 -12.76 -8.66
C ILE A 25 2.10 -13.58 -7.65
N THR A 26 2.81 -14.18 -6.70
CA THR A 26 2.21 -14.93 -5.59
C THR A 26 2.51 -14.23 -4.28
N PHE A 27 1.56 -14.28 -3.35
CA PHE A 27 1.69 -13.78 -1.99
C PHE A 27 1.17 -14.82 -1.02
N ALA A 28 2.01 -15.23 -0.07
CA ALA A 28 1.69 -16.30 0.88
C ALA A 28 1.21 -17.61 0.19
N GLY A 29 1.87 -18.00 -0.91
CA GLY A 29 1.56 -19.22 -1.66
C GLY A 29 0.47 -19.09 -2.72
N GLU A 30 -0.33 -18.01 -2.68
CA GLU A 30 -1.48 -17.83 -3.57
C GLU A 30 -1.21 -16.77 -4.65
N PRO A 31 -1.66 -16.96 -5.91
CA PRO A 31 -1.58 -15.93 -6.94
C PRO A 31 -2.45 -14.72 -6.59
N ILE A 32 -1.93 -13.51 -6.82
CA ILE A 32 -2.75 -12.30 -6.69
C ILE A 32 -3.70 -12.18 -7.89
N SER A 33 -4.93 -11.71 -7.64
CA SER A 33 -5.91 -11.41 -8.69
C SER A 33 -6.02 -9.91 -8.92
N TYR A 34 -6.07 -9.51 -10.19
CA TYR A 34 -6.10 -8.10 -10.61
C TYR A 34 -7.51 -7.47 -10.59
N GLY A 35 -8.52 -8.20 -10.12
CA GLY A 35 -9.84 -7.62 -9.87
C GLY A 35 -9.78 -6.56 -8.75
N SER A 36 -10.49 -5.44 -8.92
CA SER A 36 -10.47 -4.30 -7.98
C SER A 36 -10.74 -4.70 -6.52
N ARG A 37 -11.73 -5.57 -6.29
CA ARG A 37 -12.05 -6.11 -4.96
C ARG A 37 -10.92 -6.96 -4.40
N ALA A 38 -10.33 -7.84 -5.21
CA ALA A 38 -9.25 -8.73 -4.79
C ALA A 38 -7.97 -7.94 -4.47
N LEU A 39 -7.59 -6.98 -5.32
CA LEU A 39 -6.47 -6.08 -5.07
C LEU A 39 -6.67 -5.25 -3.81
N ARG A 40 -7.90 -4.77 -3.54
CA ARG A 40 -8.20 -4.04 -2.30
C ARG A 40 -8.01 -4.91 -1.06
N ALA A 41 -8.40 -6.18 -1.12
CA ALA A 41 -8.18 -7.13 -0.02
C ALA A 41 -6.69 -7.48 0.15
N TYR A 42 -5.97 -7.71 -0.95
CA TYR A 42 -4.53 -7.96 -0.96
C TYR A 42 -3.74 -6.79 -0.36
N ARG A 43 -4.02 -5.55 -0.79
CA ARG A 43 -3.30 -4.36 -0.31
C ARG A 43 -3.46 -4.12 1.19
N LYS A 44 -4.53 -4.60 1.84
CA LYS A 44 -4.60 -4.57 3.32
C LYS A 44 -3.43 -5.32 4.00
N ARG A 45 -2.81 -6.27 3.31
CA ARG A 45 -1.72 -7.13 3.80
C ARG A 45 -0.35 -6.77 3.22
N ALA A 46 -0.32 -5.97 2.15
CA ALA A 46 0.90 -5.58 1.44
C ALA A 46 0.86 -4.07 1.16
N GLN A 47 1.73 -3.33 1.84
CA GLN A 47 1.83 -1.87 1.77
C GLN A 47 3.24 -1.48 1.29
N LEU A 48 3.37 -0.30 0.69
CA LEU A 48 4.64 0.23 0.19
C LEU A 48 5.00 1.50 0.93
N VAL A 49 6.21 1.52 1.45
CA VAL A 49 6.85 2.74 1.94
C VAL A 49 7.74 3.27 0.82
N LEU A 50 7.49 4.51 0.39
CA LEU A 50 8.27 5.15 -0.66
C LEU A 50 9.60 5.66 -0.11
N GLN A 51 10.63 5.70 -0.96
CA GLN A 51 11.96 6.21 -0.60
C GLN A 51 11.93 7.70 -0.25
N ASP A 52 11.07 8.47 -0.93
CA ASP A 52 10.77 9.84 -0.57
C ASP A 52 9.38 9.89 0.10
N PRO A 53 9.33 9.87 1.44
CA PRO A 53 8.06 9.96 2.16
C PRO A 53 7.46 11.36 2.07
N SER A 54 8.26 12.41 1.86
CA SER A 54 7.78 13.80 1.83
C SER A 54 6.86 14.06 0.64
N GLY A 55 7.16 13.47 -0.53
CA GLY A 55 6.28 13.52 -1.70
C GLY A 55 4.98 12.73 -1.55
N SER A 56 4.86 11.88 -0.53
CA SER A 56 3.66 11.07 -0.27
C SER A 56 2.71 11.69 0.76
N LEU A 57 3.18 12.69 1.51
CA LEU A 57 2.39 13.36 2.55
C LEU A 57 1.77 14.64 1.99
N ASN A 58 0.48 14.83 2.25
CA ASN A 58 -0.18 16.10 1.96
C ASN A 58 0.06 17.06 3.12
N PRO A 59 0.75 18.20 2.93
CA PRO A 59 1.05 19.14 4.01
C PRO A 59 -0.20 19.82 4.61
N ARG A 60 -1.36 19.70 3.95
CA ARG A 60 -2.65 20.15 4.50
C ARG A 60 -3.26 19.17 5.50
N HIS A 61 -2.72 17.96 5.62
CA HIS A 61 -3.20 16.95 6.57
C HIS A 61 -2.31 16.94 7.81
N THR A 62 -2.94 16.75 8.97
CA THR A 62 -2.19 16.52 10.20
C THR A 62 -1.53 15.14 10.18
N VAL A 63 -0.54 14.92 11.06
CA VAL A 63 0.03 13.57 11.27
C VAL A 63 -1.07 12.57 11.64
N TYR A 64 -2.01 12.99 12.50
CA TYR A 64 -3.17 12.17 12.84
C TYR A 64 -3.97 11.76 11.60
N ASP A 65 -4.29 12.71 10.72
CA ASP A 65 -5.07 12.43 9.50
C ASP A 65 -4.34 11.51 8.54
N ALA A 66 -3.02 11.67 8.38
CA ALA A 66 -2.21 10.79 7.55
C ALA A 66 -2.23 9.34 8.06
N VAL A 67 -2.14 9.12 9.38
CA VAL A 67 -2.24 7.78 9.97
C VAL A 67 -3.68 7.24 9.91
N ALA A 68 -4.68 8.09 10.19
CA ALA A 68 -6.10 7.70 10.18
C ALA A 68 -6.62 7.36 8.78
N GLU A 69 -6.07 7.96 7.72
CA GLU A 69 -6.49 7.76 6.33
C GLU A 69 -6.50 6.26 5.94
N GLY A 70 -5.46 5.52 6.28
CA GLY A 70 -5.38 4.08 6.01
C GLY A 70 -6.51 3.30 6.68
N LEU A 71 -6.84 3.63 7.93
CA LEU A 71 -7.94 3.00 8.68
C LEU A 71 -9.29 3.27 8.00
N ARG A 72 -9.53 4.52 7.58
CA ARG A 72 -10.76 4.97 6.89
C ARG A 72 -10.91 4.31 5.52
N ILE A 73 -9.87 4.32 4.69
CA ILE A 73 -9.84 3.67 3.37
C ILE A 73 -10.18 2.18 3.48
N HIS A 74 -9.67 1.52 4.52
CA HIS A 74 -9.88 0.09 4.73
C HIS A 74 -11.14 -0.24 5.53
N ARG A 75 -11.89 0.78 5.99
CA ARG A 75 -13.08 0.66 6.85
C ARG A 75 -12.80 -0.23 8.05
N THR A 76 -11.69 0.04 8.73
CA THR A 76 -11.26 -0.74 9.90
C THR A 76 -12.23 -0.49 11.06
N PRO A 77 -12.86 -1.52 11.63
CA PRO A 77 -13.78 -1.35 12.75
C PRO A 77 -13.05 -1.02 14.05
N GLY A 78 -13.77 -0.41 14.99
CA GLY A 78 -13.26 -0.08 16.34
C GLY A 78 -13.04 1.41 16.56
N ASP A 79 -12.33 1.73 17.64
CA ASP A 79 -12.00 3.11 17.99
C ASP A 79 -10.80 3.61 17.18
N GLU A 80 -11.06 4.51 16.21
CA GLU A 80 -10.05 5.13 15.36
C GLU A 80 -9.00 5.87 16.21
N ARG A 81 -9.41 6.63 17.23
CA ARG A 81 -8.48 7.42 18.04
C ARG A 81 -7.54 6.50 18.80
N ALA A 82 -8.06 5.44 19.42
CA ALA A 82 -7.23 4.46 20.12
C ALA A 82 -6.29 3.72 19.15
N ALA A 83 -6.74 3.42 17.93
CA ALA A 83 -5.91 2.77 16.92
C ALA A 83 -4.77 3.68 16.43
N VAL A 84 -5.07 4.95 16.14
CA VAL A 84 -4.05 5.95 15.74
C VAL A 84 -3.08 6.21 16.88
N ALA A 85 -3.55 6.35 18.12
CA ALA A 85 -2.69 6.58 19.27
C ALA A 85 -1.70 5.44 19.55
N ARG A 86 -2.02 4.19 19.17
CA ARG A 86 -1.07 3.06 19.26
C ARG A 86 -0.03 3.01 18.13
N ALA A 87 -0.29 3.71 17.02
CA ALA A 87 0.56 3.71 15.84
C ALA A 87 1.54 4.90 15.81
N LEU A 88 1.33 5.88 16.69
CA LEU A 88 2.20 7.03 16.94
C LEU A 88 3.13 6.74 18.12
#